data_AF-A0A9E5Z6E3-F1
#
_entry.id   AF-A0A9E5Z6E3-F1
#
_cell.length_a   1.000
_cell.length_b   1.000
_cell.length_c   1.000
_cell.angle_alpha   90.00
_cell.angle_beta   90.00
_cell.angle_gamma   90.00
#
_symmetry.space_group_name_H-M   'P 1'
#
loop_
_entity.id
_entity.type
_entity.pdbx_description
1 polymer ?
#
loop_
_entity_poly.entity_id
_entity_poly.type
_entity_poly.pdbx_seq_one_letter_code
_entity_poly.pdbx_strand_id
1 'polypeptide(L)' 'MLHLRIANGLTINVSPGFFAAVLVEGDTVTVLRGDVSDLAAARTIDAAGLVVR' A
#
# COMPACT_ATOMS: atom_id res chain seq x y z
N MET A 1 11.26 -6.36 -8.01
CA MET A 1 11.84 -6.02 -6.69
C MET A 1 10.99 -4.88 -6.19
N LEU A 2 10.34 -5.07 -5.06
CA LEU A 2 9.43 -4.06 -4.54
C LEU A 2 10.22 -2.87 -4.02
N HIS A 3 10.04 -1.70 -4.64
CA HIS A 3 10.76 -0.48 -4.26
C HIS A 3 10.11 0.17 -3.04
N LEU A 4 8.78 0.27 -3.02
CA LEU A 4 8.03 0.89 -1.94
C LEU A 4 6.79 0.07 -1.58
N ARG A 5 6.61 -0.14 -0.28
CA ARG A 5 5.36 -0.65 0.32
C ARG A 5 4.78 0.40 1.25
N ILE A 6 3.57 0.87 0.98
CA ILE A 6 2.78 1.68 1.90
C ILE A 6 1.78 0.75 2.57
N ALA A 7 1.89 0.58 3.89
CA ALA A 7 1.07 -0.35 4.68
C ALA A 7 0.08 0.39 5.57
N ASN A 8 -0.97 -0.32 6.01
CA ASN A 8 -1.93 0.10 7.04
C ASN A 8 -2.74 1.38 6.77
N GLY A 9 -2.62 1.96 5.57
CA GLY A 9 -3.37 3.15 5.18
C GLY A 9 -4.79 2.85 4.69
N LEU A 10 -5.69 3.82 4.86
CA LEU A 10 -7.00 3.78 4.21
C LEU A 10 -6.82 4.24 2.75
N THR A 11 -6.98 3.33 1.80
CA THR A 11 -6.90 3.65 0.36
C THR A 11 -8.29 4.07 -0.14
N ILE A 12 -8.38 5.24 -0.76
CA ILE A 12 -9.65 5.74 -1.33
C ILE A 12 -9.51 5.79 -2.86
N ASN A 13 -10.01 4.77 -3.55
CA ASN A 13 -10.12 4.76 -5.03
C ASN A 13 -11.60 4.81 -5.50
N VAL A 14 -12.53 4.34 -4.66
CA VAL A 14 -13.99 4.45 -4.85
C VAL A 14 -14.64 4.62 -3.49
N SER A 15 -15.76 5.34 -3.42
CA SER A 15 -16.50 5.52 -2.14
C SER A 15 -17.44 4.33 -1.91
N PRO A 16 -17.41 3.69 -0.72
CA PRO A 16 -16.52 3.94 0.42
C PRO A 16 -15.10 3.40 0.22
N GLY A 17 -14.09 4.09 0.79
CA GLY A 17 -12.69 3.66 0.77
C GLY A 17 -12.45 2.35 1.52
N PHE A 18 -11.31 1.71 1.27
CA PHE A 18 -10.96 0.41 1.86
C PHE A 18 -9.50 0.37 2.32
N PHE A 19 -9.23 -0.44 3.35
CA PHE A 19 -7.85 -0.70 3.77
C PHE A 19 -7.14 -1.60 2.76
N ALA A 20 -5.98 -1.16 2.30
CA ALA A 20 -5.12 -1.89 1.38
C ALA A 20 -3.68 -1.38 1.49
N ALA A 21 -2.75 -2.23 1.09
CA ALA A 21 -1.38 -1.83 0.86
C ALA A 21 -1.23 -1.28 -0.56
N VAL A 22 -0.37 -0.26 -0.72
CA VAL A 22 0.06 0.25 -2.02
C VAL A 22 1.50 -0.16 -2.26
N LEU A 23 1.71 -0.88 -3.36
CA LEU A 23 2.99 -1.45 -3.76
C LEU A 23 3.48 -0.71 -5.00
N VAL A 24 4.75 -0.31 -5.02
CA VAL A 24 5.39 0.35 -6.17
C VAL A 24 6.59 -0.45 -6.64
N GLU A 25 6.51 -0.94 -7.88
CA GLU A 25 7.58 -1.64 -8.58
C GLU A 25 7.90 -0.91 -9.89
N GLY A 26 9.06 -0.25 -9.96
CA GLY A 26 9.39 0.63 -11.08
C GLY A 26 8.28 1.66 -11.32
N ASP A 27 7.66 1.59 -12.50
CA ASP A 27 6.58 2.48 -12.93
C ASP A 27 5.18 1.89 -12.69
N THR A 28 5.09 0.73 -12.02
CA THR A 28 3.83 0.03 -11.75
C THR A 28 3.38 0.27 -10.31
N VAL A 29 2.11 0.63 -10.14
CA VAL A 29 1.44 0.75 -8.83
C VAL A 29 0.38 -0.33 -8.70
N THR A 30 0.47 -1.13 -7.64
CA THR A 30 -0.48 -2.21 -7.32
C THR A 30 -1.14 -1.94 -5.97
N VAL A 31 -2.47 -2.02 -5.93
CA VAL A 31 -3.24 -1.96 -4.68
C VAL A 31 -3.61 -3.39 -4.28
N LEU A 32 -3.10 -3.86 -3.15
CA LEU A 32 -3.37 -5.21 -2.65
C LEU A 32 -4.16 -5.16 -1.34
N ARG A 33 -5.27 -5.91 -1.28
CA ARG A 33 -6.02 -6.15 -0.04
C ARG A 33 -5.51 -7.42 0.63
N GLY A 34 -5.44 -7.39 1.96
CA GLY A 34 -4.98 -8.51 2.79
C GLY A 34 -3.64 -8.21 3.45
N ASP A 35 -3.06 -9.24 4.08
CA ASP A 35 -1.74 -9.14 4.70
C ASP A 35 -0.64 -9.11 3.62
N VAL A 36 0.30 -8.18 3.78
CA VAL A 36 1.47 -8.01 2.92
C VAL A 36 2.78 -8.08 3.71
N SER A 37 2.73 -8.54 4.96
CA SER A 37 3.87 -8.62 5.88
C SER A 37 5.07 -9.36 5.26
N ASP A 38 4.80 -10.44 4.52
CA ASP A 38 5.79 -11.28 3.81
C ASP A 38 6.41 -10.62 2.57
N LEU A 39 5.88 -9.50 2.08
CA LEU A 39 6.43 -8.79 0.93
C LEU A 39 7.61 -7.90 1.34
N ALA A 40 8.83 -8.35 1.06
CA ALA A 40 10.03 -7.55 1.25
C ALA A 40 10.07 -6.36 0.27
N ALA A 41 10.24 -5.14 0.80
CA ALA A 41 10.37 -3.91 0.03
C ALA A 41 11.66 -3.16 0.40
N ALA A 42 12.26 -2.46 -0.55
CA ALA A 42 13.42 -1.60 -0.28
C ALA A 42 13.10 -0.50 0.75
N ARG A 43 11.84 -0.04 0.76
CA ARG A 43 11.31 0.90 1.74
C ARG A 43 9.89 0.53 2.14
N THR A 44 9.58 0.66 3.43
CA THR A 44 8.22 0.60 3.96
C THR A 44 7.82 1.94 4.56
N ILE A 45 6.61 2.40 4.28
CA ILE A 45 5.94 3.51 4.98
C ILE A 45 4.75 2.92 5.73
N ASP A 46 4.68 3.18 7.03
CA ASP A 46 3.49 2.90 7.83
C ASP A 46 2.54 4.10 7.76
N ALA A 47 1.36 3.89 7.16
CA ALA A 47 0.35 4.92 6.95
C ALA A 47 -0.87 4.73 7.88
N ALA A 48 -0.69 4.06 9.01
CA ALA A 48 -1.74 3.90 10.02
C ALA A 48 -2.36 5.26 10.39
N GLY A 49 -3.69 5.35 10.34
CA GLY A 49 -4.44 6.58 10.63
C GLY A 49 -4.41 7.63 9.51
N LEU A 50 -3.74 7.35 8.38
CA LEU A 50 -3.66 8.24 7.22
C LEU A 50 -4.48 7.71 6.05
N VAL A 51 -4.90 8.63 5.19
CA VAL A 51 -5.49 8.32 3.89
C VAL A 51 -4.38 8.28 2.84
N VAL A 52 -4.33 7.18 2.09
CA VAL A 52 -3.46 7.04 0.90
C VAL A 52 -4.32 7.34 -0.33
N ARG A 53 -3.93 8.38 -1.08
CA ARG A 53 -4.62 8.90 -2.26
C ARG A 53 -3.60 9.36 -3.30
#